data_AF-A0AAE0VSC6-F1
#
_entry.id   AF-A0AAE0VSC6-F1
#
_cell.length_a   1.000
_cell.length_b   1.000
_cell.length_c   1.000
_cell.angle_alpha   90.00
_cell.angle_beta   90.00
_cell.angle_gamma   90.00
#
_symmetry.space_group_name_H-M   'P 1'
#
loop_
_entity.id
_entity.type
_entity.pdbx_description
1 polymer ?
#
loop_
_entity_poly.entity_id
_entity_poly.type
_entity_poly.pdbx_seq_one_letter_code
_entity_poly.pdbx_strand_id
1 'polypeptide(L)'
;MMRECKTTYAIVDEEAFRKIKCFRDDFKLKVITYGHVKSGCPSFESLLDRRDRMSKPVELDLQITPAVLLCSSGTSGLPKAVKLSHFNVLACIHQMKK
;
A
#
# COMPACT_ATOMS: atom_id res chain seq x y z
N MET A 1 -13.07 -2.15 0.53
CA MET A 1 -12.06 -1.24 -0.07
C MET A 1 -10.94 -1.97 -0.80
N MET A 2 -10.25 -2.94 -0.19
CA MET A 2 -9.16 -3.68 -0.86
C MET A 2 -9.57 -4.26 -2.23
N ARG A 3 -10.79 -4.83 -2.31
CA ARG A 3 -11.41 -5.29 -3.56
C ARG A 3 -11.58 -4.18 -4.60
N GLU A 4 -12.15 -3.04 -4.20
CA GLU A 4 -12.40 -1.90 -5.08
C GLU A 4 -11.09 -1.28 -5.61
N CYS A 5 -10.02 -1.30 -4.80
CA CYS A 5 -8.69 -0.86 -5.21
C CYS A 5 -7.90 -1.92 -5.98
N LYS A 6 -8.47 -3.12 -6.21
CA LYS A 6 -7.80 -4.26 -6.86
C LYS A 6 -6.44 -4.58 -6.22
N THR A 7 -6.41 -4.59 -4.89
CA THR A 7 -5.18 -4.75 -4.10
C THR A 7 -4.52 -6.11 -4.35
N THR A 8 -3.22 -6.13 -4.63
CA THR A 8 -2.46 -7.37 -4.92
C THR A 8 -1.54 -7.80 -3.78
N TYR A 9 -1.02 -6.84 -3.02
CA TYR A 9 -0.15 -7.06 -1.86
C TYR A 9 -0.69 -6.31 -0.64
N ALA A 10 -0.55 -6.90 0.55
CA ALA A 10 -0.83 -6.23 1.82
C ALA A 10 0.33 -6.47 2.79
N ILE A 11 0.93 -5.38 3.27
CA ILE A 11 1.89 -5.43 4.38
C ILE A 11 1.09 -5.20 5.66
N VAL A 12 1.16 -6.13 6.60
CA VAL A 12 0.33 -6.13 7.81
C VAL A 12 1.14 -6.48 9.04
N ASP A 13 0.77 -5.90 10.18
CA ASP A 13 1.19 -6.36 11.49
C ASP A 13 0.38 -7.58 11.94
N GLU A 14 0.62 -8.05 13.17
CA GLU A 14 -0.08 -9.20 13.73
C GLU A 14 -1.60 -8.98 13.91
N GLU A 15 -2.01 -7.79 14.34
CA GLU A 15 -3.41 -7.48 14.58
C GLU A 15 -4.21 -7.48 13.28
N ALA A 16 -3.68 -6.81 12.25
CA ALA A 16 -4.27 -6.79 10.92
C ALA A 16 -4.23 -8.18 10.28
N PHE A 17 -3.15 -8.95 10.44
CA PHE A 17 -3.06 -10.32 9.91
C PHE A 17 -4.20 -11.21 10.41
N ARG A 18 -4.55 -11.13 11.70
CA ARG A 18 -5.67 -11.88 12.27
C ARG A 18 -7.01 -11.55 11.62
N LYS A 19 -7.19 -10.31 11.16
CA LYS A 19 -8.40 -9.85 10.46
C LYS A 19 -8.41 -10.34 9.01
N ILE A 20 -7.27 -10.27 8.31
CA ILE A 20 -7.24 -10.55 6.86
C ILE A 20 -7.07 -12.02 6.49
N LYS A 21 -6.54 -12.85 7.40
CA LYS A 21 -6.24 -14.27 7.10
C LYS A 21 -7.45 -15.04 6.59
N CYS A 22 -8.67 -14.68 7.00
CA CYS A 22 -9.90 -15.39 6.65
C CYS A 22 -10.38 -15.15 5.21
N PHE A 23 -9.91 -14.09 4.55
CA PHE A 23 -10.37 -13.71 3.21
C PHE A 23 -9.22 -13.44 2.23
N ARG A 24 -7.98 -13.75 2.61
CA ARG A 24 -6.81 -13.54 1.74
C ARG A 24 -6.94 -14.32 0.42
N ASP A 25 -7.51 -15.53 0.48
CA ASP A 25 -7.61 -16.45 -0.66
C ASP A 25 -8.68 -15.97 -1.65
N ASP A 26 -9.77 -15.37 -1.14
CA ASP A 26 -10.86 -14.81 -1.95
C ASP A 26 -10.41 -13.67 -2.86
N PHE A 27 -9.36 -12.94 -2.46
CA PHE A 27 -8.86 -11.77 -3.18
C PHE A 27 -7.52 -12.00 -3.89
N LYS A 28 -7.00 -13.25 -3.90
CA LYS A 28 -5.64 -13.56 -4.38
C LYS A 28 -4.58 -12.63 -3.78
N LEU A 29 -4.79 -12.22 -2.53
CA LEU A 29 -4.01 -11.20 -1.85
C LEU A 29 -2.72 -11.81 -1.31
N LYS A 30 -1.56 -11.28 -1.73
CA LYS A 30 -0.25 -11.69 -1.19
C LYS A 30 0.04 -10.92 0.09
N VAL A 31 0.09 -11.62 1.20
CA VAL A 31 0.29 -11.02 2.53
C VAL A 31 1.75 -11.07 2.92
N ILE A 32 2.29 -9.93 3.34
CA ILE A 32 3.64 -9.76 3.89
C ILE A 32 3.49 -9.33 5.35
N THR A 33 4.12 -10.04 6.29
CA THR A 33 4.00 -9.73 7.71
C THR A 33 5.14 -8.83 8.18
N TYR A 34 4.84 -7.80 8.96
CA TYR A 34 5.83 -6.93 9.58
C TYR A 34 6.06 -7.32 11.05
N GLY A 35 7.32 -7.40 11.49
CA GLY A 35 7.69 -7.71 12.89
C GLY A 35 7.92 -9.20 13.16
N HIS A 36 6.87 -10.01 13.22
CA HIS A 36 6.99 -11.46 13.47
C HIS A 36 6.54 -12.28 12.27
N VAL A 37 7.41 -13.20 11.82
CA VAL A 37 7.10 -14.16 10.76
C VAL A 37 5.92 -15.02 11.18
N LYS A 38 4.87 -15.06 10.36
CA LYS A 38 3.77 -16.03 10.51
C LYS A 38 3.91 -17.11 9.45
N SER A 39 3.67 -18.37 9.84
CA SER A 39 3.80 -19.53 8.95
C SER A 39 3.06 -19.33 7.63
N GLY A 40 3.77 -19.55 6.52
CA GLY A 40 3.23 -19.45 5.16
C GLY A 40 3.14 -18.02 4.58
N CYS A 41 3.63 -16.99 5.26
CA CYS A 41 3.73 -15.63 4.72
C CYS A 41 5.18 -15.09 4.82
N PRO A 42 5.71 -14.42 3.78
CA PRO A 42 7.02 -13.77 3.87
C PRO A 42 6.99 -12.60 4.86
N SER A 43 8.13 -12.34 5.52
CA SER A 43 8.26 -11.16 6.38
C SER A 43 8.74 -9.94 5.60
N PHE A 44 8.40 -8.75 6.06
CA PHE A 44 8.86 -7.50 5.46
C PHE A 44 10.39 -7.40 5.49
N GLU A 45 11.03 -7.87 6.56
CA GLU A 45 12.48 -7.87 6.73
C GLU A 45 13.17 -8.72 5.65
N SER A 46 12.54 -9.82 5.21
CA SER A 46 13.06 -10.63 4.10
C SER A 46 13.08 -9.88 2.76
N LEU A 47 12.27 -8.84 2.60
CA LEU A 47 12.28 -7.98 1.41
C LEU A 47 13.44 -6.98 1.45
N LEU A 48 13.95 -6.63 2.63
CA LEU A 48 15.05 -5.68 2.83
C LEU A 48 16.42 -6.31 2.55
N ASP A 49 16.57 -7.62 2.74
CA ASP A 49 17.84 -8.34 2.51
C ASP A 49 18.19 -8.56 1.03
N ARG A 50 17.38 -8.01 0.11
CA ARG A 50 17.72 -8.03 -1.32
C ARG A 50 18.85 -7.05 -1.61
N ARG A 51 20.06 -7.61 -1.74
CA ARG A 51 21.28 -6.91 -2.21
C ARG A 51 21.24 -6.57 -3.70
N ASP A 52 20.24 -7.07 -4.42
CA ASP A 52 19.97 -6.70 -5.79
C ASP A 52 19.46 -5.25 -5.79
N ARG A 53 20.35 -4.35 -6.21
CA ARG A 53 20.14 -2.89 -6.34
C ARG A 53 18.68 -2.59 -6.63
N MET A 54 18.05 -1.73 -5.80
CA MET A 54 16.79 -1.09 -6.16
C MET A 54 16.87 -0.73 -7.64
N SER A 55 15.97 -1.29 -8.45
CA SER A 55 15.86 -0.91 -9.84
C SER A 55 15.80 0.62 -9.89
N LYS A 56 16.50 1.22 -10.86
CA LYS A 56 16.41 2.67 -11.08
C LYS A 56 14.92 3.07 -11.05
N PRO A 57 14.57 4.22 -10.45
CA PRO A 57 13.20 4.70 -10.44
C PRO A 57 12.60 4.57 -11.84
N VAL A 58 11.39 4.03 -11.91
CA VAL A 58 10.68 3.90 -13.19
C VAL A 58 10.41 5.30 -13.73
N GLU A 59 10.64 5.53 -15.02
CA GLU A 59 10.25 6.76 -15.68
C GLU A 59 8.71 6.83 -15.77
N LEU A 60 8.14 7.88 -15.19
CA LEU A 60 6.70 8.06 -15.04
C LEU A 60 6.33 9.52 -15.31
N ASP A 61 5.13 9.76 -15.86
CA ASP A 61 4.54 11.10 -15.85
C ASP A 61 4.02 11.41 -14.44
N LEU A 62 4.79 12.21 -13.71
CA LEU A 62 4.53 12.54 -12.31
C LEU A 62 3.26 13.37 -12.09
N GLN A 63 2.73 14.02 -13.13
CA GLN A 63 1.54 14.87 -13.02
C GLN A 63 0.26 14.01 -12.98
N ILE A 64 0.22 12.93 -13.76
CA ILE A 64 -0.97 12.11 -13.93
C ILE A 64 -0.89 10.74 -13.25
N THR A 65 0.33 10.20 -13.07
CA THR A 65 0.51 8.85 -12.51
C THR A 65 0.19 8.86 -11.02
N PRO A 66 -0.76 8.01 -10.56
CA PRO A 66 -1.09 7.91 -9.14
C PRO A 66 0.09 7.41 -8.30
N ALA A 67 0.41 8.13 -7.24
CA ALA A 67 1.41 7.72 -6.25
C ALA A 67 0.76 7.03 -5.04
N VAL A 68 -0.39 7.56 -4.59
CA VAL A 68 -1.11 7.06 -3.42
C VAL A 68 -2.62 7.04 -3.65
N LEU A 69 -3.27 6.02 -3.09
CA LEU A 69 -4.73 5.95 -2.93
C LEU A 69 -5.05 6.04 -1.45
N LEU A 70 -5.65 7.14 -1.01
CA LEU A 70 -6.00 7.37 0.40
C LEU A 70 -7.48 7.11 0.65
N CYS A 71 -7.81 6.44 1.75
CA CYS A 71 -9.18 6.23 2.18
C CYS A 71 -9.71 7.51 2.83
N SER A 72 -10.77 8.10 2.27
CA SER A 72 -11.57 9.12 2.96
C SER A 72 -12.88 8.51 3.45
N SER A 73 -13.45 9.06 4.53
CA SER A 73 -14.75 8.63 5.07
C SER A 73 -15.92 8.89 4.12
N GLY A 74 -15.75 9.82 3.17
CA GLY A 74 -16.80 10.24 2.24
C GLY A 74 -17.90 11.06 2.92
N THR A 75 -18.49 12.00 2.17
CA THR A 75 -19.61 12.82 2.65
C THR A 75 -20.95 12.07 2.68
N SER A 76 -21.03 10.93 2.00
CA SER A 76 -22.21 10.07 1.89
C SER A 76 -22.05 8.73 2.63
N GLY A 77 -21.13 8.65 3.61
CA GLY A 77 -20.96 7.53 4.54
C GLY A 77 -20.12 6.34 4.05
N LEU A 78 -20.05 6.07 2.75
CA LEU A 78 -19.18 5.03 2.21
C LEU A 78 -17.75 5.54 1.97
N PRO A 79 -16.71 4.81 2.40
CA PRO A 79 -15.33 5.21 2.15
C PRO A 79 -14.99 5.30 0.67
N LYS A 80 -14.24 6.35 0.29
CA LYS A 80 -13.81 6.60 -1.09
C LYS A 80 -12.28 6.54 -1.19
N ALA A 81 -11.77 5.94 -2.27
CA ALA A 81 -10.35 5.96 -2.61
C ALA A 81 -10.00 7.28 -3.32
N VAL A 82 -9.36 8.21 -2.61
CA VAL A 82 -8.85 9.46 -3.17
C VAL A 82 -7.53 9.19 -3.88
N LYS A 83 -7.49 9.52 -5.18
CA LYS A 83 -6.32 9.28 -6.03
C LYS A 83 -5.46 10.54 -6.10
N LEU A 84 -4.21 10.44 -5.67
CA LEU A 84 -3.24 11.54 -5.72
C LEU A 84 -2.04 11.15 -6.59
N SER A 85 -1.65 12.04 -7.51
CA SER A 85 -0.42 11.86 -8.29
C SER A 85 0.83 12.17 -7.48
N HIS A 86 2.00 11.82 -8.01
CA HIS A 86 3.28 12.19 -7.41
C HIS A 86 3.39 13.72 -7.23
N PHE A 87 2.96 14.50 -8.22
CA PHE A 87 2.91 15.95 -8.15
C PHE A 87 2.02 16.45 -7.00
N ASN A 88 0.81 15.90 -6.84
CA ASN A 88 -0.08 16.32 -5.75
C ASN A 88 0.56 16.13 -4.38
N VAL A 89 1.19 14.97 -4.15
CA VAL A 89 1.86 14.66 -2.88
C VAL A 89 3.00 15.66 -2.62
N LEU A 90 3.86 15.90 -3.61
CA LEU A 90 4.98 16.84 -3.48
C LEU A 90 4.51 18.28 -3.25
N ALA A 91 3.47 18.72 -3.96
CA ALA A 91 2.89 20.04 -3.79
C ALA A 91 2.35 20.25 -2.36
N CYS A 92 1.69 19.24 -1.78
CA CYS A 92 1.24 19.29 -0.39
C CYS A 92 2.42 19.36 0.60
N ILE A 93 3.44 18.52 0.43
CA ILE A 93 4.64 18.54 1.30
C ILE A 93 5.36 19.89 1.21
N HIS A 94 5.48 20.45 0.01
CA HIS A 94 6.12 21.75 -0.19
C HIS A 94 5.37 22.87 0.55
N GLN A 95 4.04 22.89 0.47
CA GLN A 95 3.21 23.86 1.20
C GLN A 95 3.33 23.76 2.72
N MET A 96 3.66 22.58 3.25
CA MET A 96 3.85 22.37 4.69
C MET A 96 5.20 22.89 5.19
N LYS A 97 6.17 23.16 4.29
CA LYS A 97 7.43 23.81 4.67
C LYS A 97 7.15 25.29 4.90
N LYS A 98 7.07 25.68 6.17
CA LYS A 98 7.09 27.09 6.59
C LYS A 98 8.45 27.72 6.29
#